data_AF-A0A432QJL6-F1
#
_entry.id   AF-A0A432QJL6-F1
#
_cell.length_a   1.000
_cell.length_b   1.000
_cell.length_c   1.000
_cell.angle_alpha   90.00
_cell.angle_beta   90.00
_cell.angle_gamma   90.00
#
_symmetry.space_group_name_H-M   'P 1'
#
loop_
_entity.id
_entity.type
_entity.pdbx_description
1 polymer ?
#
loop_
_entity_poly.entity_id
_entity_poly.type
_entity_poly.pdbx_seq_one_letter_code
_entity_poly.pdbx_strand_id
1 'polypeptide(L)'
;SGSLITASLALNQGREVFAVPGRVDSVKSEGTHYLLQQGATLVQSVDDVVRELAFGGPEISPGPVLTSGRVPDNLSEKEELLMSLIDVYPIDIDDLRVKSKLQPGTLQNLVLQLELKGLIRQLPGQQYERIS
;
A
#
# COMPACT_ATOMS: atom_id res chain seq x y z
N SER A 1 17.82 -14.71 -2.99
CA SER A 1 16.61 -14.26 -3.70
C SER A 1 16.59 -14.84 -5.10
N GLY A 2 15.68 -15.78 -5.40
CA GLY A 2 15.55 -16.36 -6.75
C GLY A 2 14.92 -15.40 -7.77
N SER A 3 14.15 -14.42 -7.30
CA SER A 3 13.48 -13.41 -8.14
C SER A 3 14.45 -12.46 -8.86
N LEU A 4 15.57 -12.10 -8.21
CA LEU A 4 16.53 -11.13 -8.76
C LEU A 4 17.32 -11.71 -9.94
N ILE A 5 17.66 -13.00 -9.88
CA ILE A 5 18.37 -13.70 -10.96
C ILE A 5 17.49 -13.72 -12.22
N THR A 6 16.22 -14.08 -12.08
CA THR A 6 15.26 -14.09 -13.18
C THR A 6 15.04 -12.70 -13.77
N ALA A 7 14.90 -11.67 -12.92
CA ALA A 7 14.71 -10.29 -13.36
C ALA A 7 15.95 -9.74 -14.10
N SER A 8 17.14 -10.01 -13.59
CA SER A 8 18.40 -9.62 -14.26
C SER A 8 18.58 -10.33 -15.60
N LEU A 9 18.27 -11.64 -15.67
CA LEU A 9 18.32 -12.38 -16.92
C LEU A 9 17.29 -11.84 -17.94
N ALA A 10 16.10 -11.46 -17.50
CA ALA A 10 15.08 -10.86 -18.37
C ALA A 10 15.55 -9.53 -18.97
N LEU A 11 16.17 -8.65 -18.18
CA LEU A 11 16.78 -7.40 -18.68
C LEU A 11 17.86 -7.69 -19.72
N ASN A 12 18.75 -8.65 -19.47
CA ASN A 12 19.80 -9.05 -20.42
C ASN A 12 19.24 -9.63 -21.73
N GLN A 13 18.03 -10.21 -21.70
CA GLN A 13 17.34 -10.70 -22.89
C GLN A 13 16.52 -9.61 -23.60
N GLY A 14 16.63 -8.35 -23.17
CA GLY A 14 15.85 -7.24 -23.73
C GLY A 14 14.35 -7.34 -23.42
N ARG A 15 13.97 -8.08 -22.38
CA ARG A 15 12.58 -8.15 -21.92
C ARG A 15 12.32 -7.02 -20.94
N GLU A 16 11.09 -6.53 -20.96
CA GLU A 16 10.63 -5.50 -20.03
C GLU A 16 10.59 -6.06 -18.61
N VAL A 17 11.20 -5.32 -17.69
CA VAL A 17 11.20 -5.63 -16.26
C VAL A 17 10.70 -4.41 -15.53
N PHE A 18 9.67 -4.62 -14.70
CA PHE A 18 9.06 -3.59 -13.88
C PHE A 18 9.48 -3.77 -12.43
N ALA A 19 9.78 -2.66 -11.75
CA ALA A 19 10.30 -2.66 -10.40
C ALA A 19 9.58 -1.60 -9.54
N VAL A 20 9.09 -2.02 -8.36
CA VAL A 20 8.40 -1.15 -7.41
C VAL A 20 9.41 -0.50 -6.46
N PRO A 21 9.47 0.83 -6.34
CA PRO A 21 10.40 1.49 -5.45
C PRO A 21 10.08 1.16 -3.98
N GLY A 22 11.11 0.88 -3.19
CA GLY A 22 11.02 0.66 -1.75
C GLY A 22 11.89 1.62 -0.95
N ARG A 23 11.88 1.50 0.38
CA ARG A 23 12.67 2.35 1.27
C ARG A 23 14.17 2.17 1.02
N VAL A 24 14.91 3.29 1.00
CA VAL A 24 16.36 3.32 0.75
C VAL A 24 17.19 2.58 1.82
N ASP A 25 16.67 2.46 3.04
CA ASP A 25 17.33 1.83 4.18
C ASP A 25 16.98 0.33 4.33
N SER A 26 16.11 -0.20 3.47
CA SER A 26 15.64 -1.58 3.58
C SER A 26 16.46 -2.51 2.67
N VAL A 27 17.10 -3.52 3.27
CA VAL A 27 17.82 -4.60 2.55
C VAL A 27 16.93 -5.32 1.52
N LYS A 28 15.61 -5.36 1.75
CA LYS A 28 14.65 -5.97 0.80
C LYS A 28 14.47 -5.15 -0.48
N SER A 29 14.73 -3.83 -0.42
CA SER A 29 14.55 -2.91 -1.55
C SER A 29 15.82 -2.76 -2.39
N GLU A 30 16.98 -3.17 -1.87
CA GLU A 30 18.28 -3.08 -2.55
C GLU A 30 18.27 -3.76 -3.92
N GLY A 31 17.66 -4.96 -4.01
CA GLY A 31 17.55 -5.68 -5.28
C GLY A 31 16.66 -4.97 -6.30
N THR A 32 15.59 -4.32 -5.83
CA THR A 32 14.67 -3.58 -6.69
C THR A 32 15.31 -2.28 -7.17
N HIS A 33 16.05 -1.59 -6.30
CA HIS A 33 16.85 -0.42 -6.67
C HIS A 33 17.96 -0.76 -7.66
N TYR A 34 18.62 -1.91 -7.48
CA TYR A 34 19.60 -2.40 -8.46
C TYR A 34 18.97 -2.63 -9.83
N LEU A 35 17.79 -3.28 -9.90
CA LEU A 35 17.07 -3.47 -11.16
C LEU A 35 16.71 -2.14 -11.83
N LEU A 36 16.25 -1.15 -11.06
CA LEU A 36 15.97 0.20 -11.57
C LEU A 36 17.23 0.87 -12.14
N GLN A 37 18.39 0.71 -11.50
CA GLN A 37 19.67 1.20 -12.02
C GLN A 37 20.10 0.51 -13.32
N GLN A 38 19.71 -0.76 -13.52
CA GLN A 38 19.97 -1.51 -14.75
C GLN A 38 18.97 -1.19 -15.88
N GLY A 39 18.04 -0.26 -15.67
CA GLY A 39 17.08 0.16 -16.68
C GLY A 39 15.71 -0.54 -16.60
N ALA A 40 15.38 -1.19 -15.47
CA ALA A 40 14.01 -1.61 -15.22
C ALA A 40 13.08 -0.40 -15.12
N THR A 41 11.85 -0.54 -15.60
CA THR A 41 10.84 0.52 -15.56
C THR A 41 10.26 0.63 -14.15
N LEU A 42 10.24 1.85 -13.63
CA LEU A 42 9.64 2.14 -12.34
C LEU A 42 8.11 2.10 -12.44
N VAL A 43 7.47 1.35 -11.54
CA VAL A 43 6.00 1.28 -11.45
C VAL A 43 5.54 1.48 -10.01
N GLN A 44 4.43 2.19 -9.82
CA GLN A 44 3.84 2.47 -8.51
C GLN A 44 2.49 1.77 -8.34
N SER A 45 1.83 1.47 -9.45
CA SER A 45 0.49 0.87 -9.49
C SER A 45 0.37 -0.18 -10.60
N VAL A 46 -0.72 -0.96 -10.56
CA VAL A 46 -1.06 -1.91 -11.63
C VAL A 46 -1.31 -1.16 -12.94
N ASP A 47 -1.93 0.02 -12.89
CA ASP A 47 -2.18 0.87 -14.05
C ASP A 47 -0.89 1.26 -14.79
N ASP A 48 0.22 1.47 -14.08
CA ASP A 48 1.51 1.78 -14.71
C ASP A 48 2.02 0.61 -15.56
N VAL A 49 1.88 -0.62 -15.05
CA VAL A 49 2.27 -1.85 -15.77
C VAL A 49 1.36 -2.05 -16.98
N VAL A 50 0.05 -1.88 -16.80
CA VAL A 50 -0.93 -2.03 -17.88
C VAL A 50 -0.69 -0.98 -18.96
N ARG A 51 -0.38 0.26 -18.60
CA ARG A 51 -0.12 1.35 -19.54
C ARG A 51 1.13 1.09 -20.39
N GLU A 52 2.21 0.63 -19.79
CA GLU A 52 3.44 0.28 -20.52
C GLU A 52 3.22 -0.91 -21.46
N LEU A 53 2.52 -1.95 -21.01
CA LEU A 53 2.21 -3.12 -21.84
C LEU A 53 1.15 -2.86 -22.93
N ALA A 54 0.19 -1.96 -22.66
CA ALA A 54 -0.91 -1.64 -23.57
C ALA A 54 -0.47 -0.85 -24.81
N PHE A 55 0.75 -0.28 -24.82
CA PHE A 55 1.33 0.33 -26.02
C PHE A 55 1.54 -0.67 -27.20
N GLY A 56 1.26 -1.98 -27.01
CA GLY A 56 1.35 -3.00 -28.05
C GLY A 56 0.14 -3.95 -28.23
N GLY A 57 -1.01 -3.72 -27.59
CA GLY A 57 -2.15 -4.66 -27.62
C GLY A 57 -3.54 -4.01 -27.51
N PRO A 58 -4.63 -4.71 -27.85
CA PRO A 58 -5.98 -4.15 -27.86
C PRO A 58 -6.37 -3.70 -26.45
N GLU A 59 -7.05 -2.55 -26.36
CA GLU A 59 -7.45 -1.93 -25.10
C GLU A 59 -8.07 -2.95 -24.14
N ILE A 60 -7.32 -3.29 -23.10
CA ILE A 60 -7.81 -4.10 -22.00
C ILE A 60 -8.77 -3.19 -21.24
N SER A 61 -10.06 -3.34 -21.51
CA SER A 61 -11.09 -2.68 -20.70
C SER A 61 -10.83 -3.07 -19.24
N PRO A 62 -10.59 -2.11 -18.33
CA PRO A 62 -10.32 -2.43 -16.95
C PRO A 62 -11.51 -3.21 -16.42
N GLY A 63 -11.28 -4.48 -16.04
CA GLY A 63 -12.21 -5.23 -15.21
C GLY A 63 -12.49 -4.45 -13.93
N PRO A 64 -13.57 -4.77 -13.19
CA PRO A 64 -14.01 -3.96 -12.06
C PRO A 64 -12.83 -3.74 -11.12
N VAL A 65 -12.37 -2.48 -11.11
CA VAL A 65 -11.30 -2.01 -10.25
C VAL A 65 -11.78 -2.32 -8.84
N LEU A 66 -11.09 -3.21 -8.14
CA LEU A 66 -11.22 -3.26 -6.69
C LEU A 66 -10.75 -1.88 -6.24
N THR A 67 -11.72 -1.01 -5.92
CA THR A 67 -11.46 0.36 -5.53
C THR A 67 -10.61 0.33 -4.27
N SER A 68 -9.31 0.46 -4.43
CA SER A 68 -8.38 0.77 -3.35
C SER A 68 -8.92 2.00 -2.62
N GLY A 69 -9.13 1.86 -1.31
CA GLY A 69 -9.30 2.96 -0.37
C GLY A 69 -10.31 4.05 -0.71
N ARG A 70 -11.51 3.74 -1.23
CA ARG A 70 -12.60 4.73 -1.13
C ARG A 70 -12.99 4.85 0.34
N VAL A 71 -12.47 5.89 0.98
CA VAL A 71 -13.00 6.41 2.25
C VAL A 71 -14.50 6.55 2.04
N PRO A 72 -15.37 5.78 2.72
CA PRO A 72 -16.80 5.91 2.53
C PRO A 72 -17.19 7.35 2.85
N ASP A 73 -17.99 7.98 1.98
CA ASP A 73 -18.38 9.40 2.06
C ASP A 73 -19.16 9.80 3.35
N ASN A 74 -19.27 8.88 4.32
CA ASN A 74 -19.93 9.05 5.62
C ASN A 74 -18.97 8.78 6.80
N LEU A 75 -17.78 9.39 6.80
CA LEU A 75 -16.98 9.44 8.02
C LEU A 75 -17.42 10.60 8.91
N SER A 76 -17.60 10.32 10.20
CA SER A 76 -17.72 11.37 11.21
C SER A 76 -16.37 12.11 11.34
N GLU A 77 -16.39 13.39 11.75
CA GLU A 77 -15.18 14.20 11.98
C GLU A 77 -14.12 13.46 12.84
N LYS A 78 -14.57 12.63 13.79
CA LYS A 78 -13.69 11.84 14.66
C LYS A 78 -13.08 10.63 13.96
N GLU A 79 -13.79 10.00 13.03
CA GLU A 79 -13.28 8.89 12.22
C GLU A 79 -12.24 9.42 11.22
N GLU A 80 -12.49 10.59 10.64
CA GLU A 80 -11.57 11.25 9.71
C GLU A 80 -10.27 11.67 10.41
N LEU A 81 -10.37 12.19 11.64
CA LEU A 81 -9.21 12.45 12.48
C LEU A 81 -8.42 11.16 12.76
N LEU A 82 -9.09 10.04 13.10
CA LEU A 82 -8.42 8.76 13.29
C LEU A 82 -7.70 8.28 12.01
N MET A 83 -8.36 8.40 10.86
CA MET A 83 -7.76 8.02 9.58
C MET A 83 -6.57 8.89 9.19
N SER A 84 -6.52 10.15 9.64
CA SER A 84 -5.33 10.99 9.47
C SER A 84 -4.15 10.57 10.35
N LEU A 85 -4.40 9.82 11.42
CA LEU A 85 -3.40 9.34 12.37
C LEU A 85 -2.93 7.90 12.09
N ILE A 86 -3.78 7.07 11.46
CA ILE A 86 -3.48 5.68 11.10
C ILE A 86 -2.91 5.66 9.67
N ASP A 87 -1.62 5.37 9.58
CA ASP A 87 -0.92 5.21 8.31
C ASP A 87 -0.84 3.72 7.90
N VAL A 88 -0.10 3.43 6.82
CA VAL A 88 0.26 2.07 6.38
C VAL A 88 1.13 1.36 7.44
N TYR A 89 1.77 2.11 8.35
CA TYR A 89 2.56 1.53 9.42
C TYR A 89 1.71 1.21 10.66
N PRO A 90 1.86 0.02 11.26
CA PRO A 90 1.14 -0.36 12.48
C PRO A 90 1.36 0.64 13.60
N ILE A 91 0.27 1.14 14.19
CA ILE A 91 0.27 2.02 15.36
C ILE A 91 -0.45 1.36 16.53
N ASP A 92 0.10 1.52 17.72
CA ASP A 92 -0.49 0.97 18.95
C ASP A 92 -1.74 1.78 19.36
N ILE A 93 -2.71 1.11 19.99
CA ILE A 93 -3.93 1.76 20.50
C ILE A 93 -3.62 2.85 21.54
N ASP A 94 -2.59 2.66 22.37
CA ASP A 94 -2.18 3.65 23.37
C ASP A 94 -1.56 4.89 22.71
N ASP A 95 -0.76 4.71 21.65
CA ASP A 95 -0.24 5.82 20.85
C ASP A 95 -1.38 6.55 20.11
N LEU A 96 -2.35 5.80 19.59
CA LEU A 96 -3.54 6.38 18.96
C LEU A 96 -4.33 7.23 19.94
N ARG A 97 -4.44 6.77 21.20
CA ARG A 97 -5.13 7.49 22.27
C ARG A 97 -4.43 8.80 22.62
N VAL A 98 -3.10 8.77 22.75
CA VAL A 98 -2.30 9.97 23.05
C VAL A 98 -2.42 11.02 21.94
N LYS A 99 -2.34 10.59 20.67
CA LYS A 99 -2.42 11.49 19.51
C LYS A 99 -3.83 12.01 19.24
N SER A 100 -4.85 11.15 19.36
CA SER A 100 -6.25 11.53 19.11
C SER A 100 -6.87 12.35 20.24
N LYS A 101 -6.30 12.28 21.46
CA LYS A 101 -6.87 12.89 22.69
C LYS A 101 -8.31 12.45 22.96
N LEU A 102 -8.73 11.31 22.42
CA LEU A 102 -10.07 10.77 22.61
C LEU A 102 -10.16 9.96 23.90
N GLN A 103 -11.36 9.87 24.48
CA GLN A 103 -11.60 8.98 25.59
C GLN A 103 -11.50 7.51 25.12
N PRO A 104 -10.98 6.58 25.96
CA PRO A 104 -10.79 5.17 25.60
C PRO A 104 -12.05 4.52 25.02
N GLY A 105 -13.20 4.75 25.65
CA GLY A 105 -14.48 4.17 25.20
C GLY A 105 -14.94 4.71 23.83
N THR A 106 -14.61 5.96 23.49
CA THR A 106 -14.90 6.51 22.16
C THR A 106 -13.92 5.99 21.12
N LEU A 107 -12.64 5.87 21.48
CA LEU A 107 -11.58 5.35 20.63
C LEU A 107 -11.86 3.91 20.19
N GLN A 108 -12.17 3.01 21.14
CA GLN A 108 -12.47 1.61 20.83
C GLN A 108 -13.68 1.47 19.89
N ASN A 109 -14.74 2.27 20.10
CA ASN A 109 -15.91 2.25 19.21
C ASN A 109 -15.56 2.72 17.79
N LEU A 110 -14.77 3.79 17.65
CA LEU A 110 -14.37 4.32 16.35
C LEU A 110 -13.46 3.35 15.60
N VAL A 111 -12.48 2.74 16.28
CA VAL A 111 -11.60 1.73 15.70
C VAL A 111 -12.40 0.52 15.23
N LEU A 112 -13.33 0.02 16.05
CA LEU A 112 -14.23 -1.07 15.67
C LEU A 112 -15.07 -0.70 14.44
N GLN A 113 -15.61 0.52 14.38
CA GLN A 113 -16.38 0.99 13.22
C GLN A 113 -15.54 1.07 11.96
N LEU A 114 -14.31 1.59 12.04
CA LEU A 114 -13.38 1.64 10.92
C LEU A 114 -12.95 0.25 10.45
N GLU A 115 -12.79 -0.70 11.37
CA GLU A 115 -12.50 -2.11 11.07
C GLU A 115 -13.68 -2.79 10.36
N LEU A 116 -14.91 -2.59 10.86
CA LEU A 116 -16.13 -3.09 10.21
C LEU A 116 -16.36 -2.47 8.82
N LYS A 117 -15.94 -1.22 8.62
CA LYS A 117 -15.93 -0.54 7.31
C LYS A 117 -14.80 -1.05 6.39
N GLY A 118 -13.88 -1.89 6.90
CA GLY A 118 -12.75 -2.41 6.13
C GLY A 118 -11.67 -1.39 5.82
N LEU A 119 -11.58 -0.30 6.59
CA LEU A 119 -10.61 0.78 6.38
C LEU A 119 -9.31 0.56 7.17
N ILE A 120 -9.39 -0.18 8.27
CA ILE A 120 -8.23 -0.53 9.11
C ILE A 120 -8.28 -2.01 9.48
N ARG A 121 -7.13 -2.60 9.78
CA ARG A 121 -6.99 -3.98 10.25
C ARG A 121 -6.32 -4.01 11.61
N GLN A 122 -6.82 -4.87 12.50
CA GLN A 122 -6.14 -5.20 13.74
C GLN A 122 -5.05 -6.26 13.52
N LEU A 123 -3.88 -5.99 14.08
CA LEU A 123 -2.73 -6.89 14.14
C LEU A 123 -2.54 -7.45 15.56
N PRO A 124 -1.81 -8.56 15.72
CA PRO A 124 -1.46 -9.09 17.03
C PRO A 124 -0.76 -8.02 17.89
N GLY A 125 -1.18 -7.89 19.15
CA GLY A 125 -0.60 -6.90 20.06
C GLY A 125 -1.32 -5.54 20.10
N GLN A 126 -2.60 -5.48 19.71
CA GLN A 126 -3.42 -4.23 19.74
C GLN A 126 -2.87 -3.12 18.82
N GLN A 127 -2.25 -3.51 17.72
CA GLN A 127 -1.78 -2.59 16.69
C GLN A 127 -2.80 -2.50 15.56
N TYR A 128 -2.88 -1.34 14.92
CA TYR A 128 -3.79 -1.08 13.80
C TYR A 128 -3.02 -0.50 12.61
N GLU A 129 -3.34 -0.98 11.42
CA GLU A 129 -2.81 -0.45 10.16
C GLU A 129 -3.96 -0.12 9.20
N ARG A 130 -3.76 0.87 8.32
CA ARG A 130 -4.73 1.21 7.30
C ARG A 130 -4.73 0.16 6.17
N ILE A 131 -5.92 -0.31 5.80
CA ILE A 131 -6.11 -1.16 4.62
C ILE A 131 -6.20 -0.22 3.41
N SER A 132 -5.22 -0.28 2.52
CA SER A 132 -5.19 0.49 1.26
C SER A 132 -5.77 -0.30 0.10
#